data_AF-A0A520C8N3-F1
#
_entry.id   AF-A0A520C8N3-F1
#
_cell.length_a   1.000
_cell.length_b   1.000
_cell.length_c   1.000
_cell.angle_alpha   90.00
_cell.angle_beta   90.00
_cell.angle_gamma   90.00
#
_symmetry.space_group_name_H-M   'P 1'
#
loop_
_entity.id
_entity.type
_entity.pdbx_description
1 polymer ?
#
loop_
_entity_poly.entity_id
_entity_poly.type
_entity_poly.pdbx_seq_one_letter_code
_entity_poly.pdbx_strand_id
1 'polypeptide(L)'
;IKGRILNYLKKQNKDLKYKNTQGDTSFAAAGKLIINKTLLVMSHPSGEVVYNFQAEVKNGKYRFWLTDFEFIPYQRDRYGNFVASTTVGIPLENNPGKLNAGEWKEYKAQTAKYAKDLGTKFKLYMSSKTPIVLPTPEKKVVKKEW
;
A
#
# COMPACT_ATOMS: atom_id res chain seq x y z
N ILE A 1 15.55 -11.10 9.03
CA ILE A 1 14.43 -11.04 8.05
C ILE A 1 13.24 -10.28 8.63
N LYS A 2 12.63 -10.73 9.73
CA LYS A 2 11.49 -10.05 10.40
C LYS A 2 11.72 -8.55 10.65
N GLY A 3 12.83 -8.19 11.30
CA GLY A 3 13.19 -6.78 11.54
C GLY A 3 13.37 -5.93 10.28
N ARG A 4 13.72 -6.56 9.13
CA ARG A 4 13.78 -5.86 7.84
C ARG A 4 12.39 -5.48 7.34
N ILE A 5 11.44 -6.41 7.42
CA ILE A 5 10.05 -6.17 7.01
C ILE A 5 9.47 -5.03 7.84
N LEU A 6 9.64 -5.07 9.16
CA LEU A 6 9.16 -4.02 10.05
C LEU A 6 9.81 -2.65 9.73
N ASN A 7 11.12 -2.63 9.47
CA ASN A 7 11.81 -1.40 9.09
C ASN A 7 11.30 -0.85 7.74
N TYR A 8 11.10 -1.72 6.76
CA TYR A 8 10.54 -1.35 5.46
C TYR A 8 9.16 -0.70 5.62
N LEU A 9 8.25 -1.35 6.36
CA LEU A 9 6.89 -0.84 6.58
C LEU A 9 6.89 0.49 7.33
N LYS A 10 7.77 0.65 8.33
CA LYS A 10 7.95 1.94 9.02
C LYS A 10 8.49 3.03 8.09
N LYS A 11 9.44 2.70 7.22
CA LYS A 11 10.03 3.65 6.26
C LYS A 11 9.01 4.08 5.20
N GLN A 12 8.10 3.18 4.81
CA GLN A 12 7.08 3.41 3.78
C GLN A 12 5.73 3.88 4.35
N ASN A 13 5.67 4.32 5.61
CA ASN A 13 4.41 4.61 6.31
C ASN A 13 3.49 5.64 5.63
N LYS A 14 4.02 6.48 4.73
CA LYS A 14 3.21 7.41 3.92
C LYS A 14 2.32 6.68 2.91
N ASP A 15 2.89 5.72 2.20
CA ASP A 15 2.23 5.01 1.10
C ASP A 15 1.67 3.65 1.53
N LEU A 16 2.30 3.05 2.55
CA LEU A 16 2.01 1.73 3.08
C LEU A 16 1.92 1.79 4.61
N LYS A 17 0.71 2.03 5.11
CA LYS A 17 0.40 2.15 6.54
C LYS A 17 0.43 0.77 7.20
N TYR A 18 1.39 0.57 8.09
CA TYR A 18 1.47 -0.62 8.92
C TYR A 18 0.24 -0.72 9.83
N LYS A 19 -0.46 -1.87 9.80
CA LYS A 19 -1.65 -2.11 10.62
C LYS A 19 -1.27 -2.85 11.90
N ASN A 20 -0.85 -4.10 11.77
CA ASN A 20 -0.51 -4.96 12.90
C ASN A 20 0.46 -6.08 12.49
N THR A 21 0.99 -6.76 13.49
CA THR A 21 1.64 -8.07 13.32
C THR A 21 0.69 -9.10 13.91
N GLN A 22 0.39 -10.15 13.14
CA GLN A 22 -0.34 -11.32 13.63
C GLN A 22 0.68 -12.37 14.06
N GLY A 23 0.79 -12.57 15.38
CA GLY A 23 1.83 -13.41 15.98
C GLY A 23 3.24 -12.84 15.79
N ASP A 24 4.24 -13.73 15.64
CA ASP A 24 5.64 -13.34 15.44
C ASP A 24 6.09 -13.37 13.97
N THR A 25 5.22 -13.80 13.05
CA THR A 25 5.62 -14.19 11.70
C THR A 25 4.86 -13.50 10.58
N SER A 26 3.71 -12.87 10.84
CA SER A 26 2.88 -12.23 9.81
C SER A 26 2.74 -10.73 10.06
N PHE A 27 2.94 -9.93 9.02
CA PHE A 27 2.90 -8.47 9.05
C PHE A 27 1.86 -7.97 8.05
N ALA A 28 0.91 -7.16 8.52
CA ALA A 28 -0.14 -6.59 7.68
C ALA A 28 0.00 -5.07 7.57
N ALA A 29 -0.25 -4.55 6.37
CA ALA A 29 -0.32 -3.12 6.07
C ALA A 29 -1.44 -2.83 5.07
N ALA A 30 -1.95 -1.60 5.06
CA ALA A 30 -2.78 -1.09 3.97
C ALA A 30 -1.98 -0.10 3.14
N GLY A 31 -2.10 -0.21 1.84
CA GLY A 31 -1.52 0.76 0.92
C GLY A 31 -2.59 1.47 0.11
N LYS A 32 -2.16 2.59 -0.47
CA LYS A 32 -2.97 3.38 -1.39
C LYS A 32 -2.13 3.79 -2.60
N LEU A 33 -2.73 3.73 -3.77
CA LEU A 33 -2.17 4.22 -5.02
C LEU A 33 -3.17 5.20 -5.66
N ILE A 34 -2.69 6.28 -6.28
CA ILE A 34 -3.54 7.21 -7.04
C ILE A 34 -3.51 6.79 -8.51
N ILE A 35 -4.69 6.59 -9.09
CA ILE A 35 -4.87 6.32 -10.51
C ILE A 35 -5.09 7.66 -11.22
N ASN A 36 -4.24 7.95 -12.19
CA ASN A 36 -4.37 9.16 -12.99
C ASN A 36 -4.89 8.82 -14.38
N LYS A 37 -5.77 9.67 -14.90
CA LYS A 37 -6.15 9.67 -16.32
C LYS A 37 -5.41 10.80 -17.00
N THR A 38 -4.69 10.45 -18.06
CA THR A 38 -4.00 11.42 -18.90
C THR A 38 -4.91 11.76 -20.06
N LEU A 39 -5.40 13.00 -20.10
CA LEU A 39 -6.15 13.55 -21.22
C LEU A 39 -5.34 14.70 -21.81
N LEU A 40 -4.94 14.59 -23.07
CA LEU A 40 -4.36 15.69 -23.86
C LEU A 40 -3.36 16.56 -23.07
N VAL A 41 -2.28 15.93 -22.57
CA VAL A 41 -1.15 16.57 -21.86
C VAL A 41 -1.38 16.91 -20.37
N MET A 42 -2.62 16.92 -19.86
CA MET A 42 -2.89 17.11 -18.43
C MET A 42 -3.32 15.82 -17.73
N SER A 43 -2.61 15.48 -16.65
CA SER A 43 -2.89 14.33 -15.80
C SER A 43 -3.84 14.75 -14.67
N HIS A 44 -5.00 14.09 -14.58
CA HIS A 44 -5.98 14.31 -13.52
C HIS A 44 -6.14 13.03 -12.69
N PRO A 45 -6.19 13.13 -11.36
CA PRO A 45 -6.40 11.95 -10.53
C PRO A 45 -7.86 11.50 -10.65
N SER A 46 -8.06 10.32 -11.24
CA SER A 46 -9.39 9.72 -11.43
C SER A 46 -9.92 9.06 -10.17
N GLY A 47 -9.02 8.63 -9.29
CA GLY A 47 -9.39 7.93 -8.08
C GLY A 47 -8.17 7.36 -7.36
N GLU A 48 -8.45 6.67 -6.26
CA GLU A 48 -7.46 5.89 -5.53
C GLU A 48 -7.80 4.40 -5.57
N VAL A 49 -6.76 3.57 -5.56
CA VAL A 49 -6.89 2.13 -5.32
C VAL A 49 -6.32 1.84 -3.94
N VAL A 50 -7.18 1.33 -3.07
CA VAL A 50 -6.78 0.81 -1.76
C VAL A 50 -6.50 -0.68 -1.89
N TYR A 51 -5.54 -1.18 -1.13
CA TYR A 51 -5.17 -2.59 -1.13
C TYR A 51 -4.58 -3.01 0.23
N ASN A 52 -4.62 -4.30 0.50
CA ASN A 52 -3.94 -4.90 1.63
C ASN A 52 -2.60 -5.50 1.20
N PHE A 53 -1.56 -5.25 1.98
CA PHE A 53 -0.26 -5.88 1.86
C PHE A 53 -0.05 -6.80 3.06
N GLN A 54 0.36 -8.03 2.79
CA GLN A 54 0.74 -8.97 3.84
C GLN A 54 2.10 -9.57 3.51
N ALA A 55 2.93 -9.71 4.53
CA ALA A 55 4.22 -10.36 4.45
C ALA A 55 4.36 -11.36 5.59
N GLU A 56 4.85 -12.55 5.28
CA GLU A 56 5.07 -13.60 6.25
C GLU A 56 6.49 -14.14 6.20
N VAL A 57 7.00 -14.54 7.36
CA VAL A 57 8.32 -15.15 7.52
C VAL A 57 8.19 -16.53 8.15
N LYS A 58 8.61 -17.56 7.42
CA LYS A 58 8.63 -18.94 7.89
C LYS A 58 9.94 -19.62 7.44
N ASN A 59 10.62 -20.29 8.38
CA ASN A 59 11.84 -21.07 8.13
C ASN A 59 12.92 -20.30 7.36
N GLY A 60 13.18 -19.04 7.74
CA GLY A 60 14.19 -18.21 7.07
C GLY A 60 13.82 -17.75 5.64
N LYS A 61 12.62 -18.09 5.16
CA LYS A 61 12.06 -17.60 3.90
C LYS A 61 10.97 -16.57 4.20
N TYR A 62 10.69 -15.73 3.21
CA TYR A 62 9.55 -14.81 3.27
C TYR A 62 8.64 -14.99 2.07
N ARG A 63 7.36 -14.73 2.27
CA ARG A 63 6.34 -14.61 1.22
C ARG A 63 5.58 -13.31 1.42
N PHE A 64 5.06 -12.73 0.36
CA PHE A 64 4.21 -11.56 0.44
C PHE A 64 3.13 -11.60 -0.64
N TRP A 65 2.03 -10.93 -0.38
CA TRP A 65 0.96 -10.75 -1.34
C TRP A 65 0.29 -9.39 -1.16
N LEU A 66 -0.35 -8.96 -2.24
CA LEU A 66 -1.19 -7.79 -2.32
C LEU A 66 -2.60 -8.29 -2.67
N THR A 67 -3.61 -7.92 -1.88
CA THR A 67 -5.00 -8.38 -2.05
C THR A 67 -5.97 -7.23 -1.91
N ASP A 68 -7.24 -7.51 -2.24
CA ASP A 68 -8.37 -6.62 -1.99
C ASP A 68 -8.19 -5.26 -2.65
N PHE A 69 -7.89 -5.27 -3.94
CA PHE A 69 -7.75 -4.05 -4.72
C PHE A 69 -9.12 -3.44 -5.00
N GLU A 70 -9.42 -2.33 -4.33
CA GLU A 70 -10.68 -1.62 -4.48
C GLU A 70 -10.42 -0.20 -5.01
N PHE A 71 -11.16 0.18 -6.04
CA PHE A 71 -11.09 1.50 -6.65
C PHE A 71 -12.14 2.43 -6.04
N ILE A 72 -11.69 3.60 -5.61
CA ILE A 72 -12.51 4.69 -5.09
C ILE A 72 -12.39 5.88 -6.06
N PRO A 73 -13.46 6.23 -6.79
CA PRO A 73 -13.42 7.36 -7.72
C PRO A 73 -13.28 8.69 -6.99
N TYR A 74 -12.59 9.63 -7.61
CA TYR A 74 -12.51 11.01 -7.15
C TYR A 74 -13.55 11.90 -7.84
N GLN A 75 -13.98 12.92 -7.13
CA GLN A 75 -14.80 14.02 -7.62
C GLN A 75 -14.19 15.36 -7.22
N ARG A 76 -14.57 16.42 -7.92
CA ARG A 76 -14.18 17.77 -7.53
C ARG A 76 -15.12 18.31 -6.46
N ASP A 77 -14.55 18.82 -5.37
CA ASP A 77 -15.31 19.58 -4.38
C ASP A 77 -15.63 21.00 -4.88
N ARG A 78 -16.35 21.78 -4.07
CA ARG A 78 -16.71 23.19 -4.37
C ARG A 78 -15.47 24.09 -4.57
N TYR A 79 -14.31 23.67 -4.07
CA TYR A 79 -13.06 24.41 -4.13
C TYR A 79 -12.12 23.89 -5.23
N GLY A 80 -12.57 22.93 -6.04
CA GLY A 80 -11.81 22.35 -7.15
C GLY A 80 -10.79 21.28 -6.75
N ASN A 81 -10.78 20.84 -5.49
CA ASN A 81 -9.92 19.75 -5.02
C ASN A 81 -10.50 18.38 -5.40
N PHE A 82 -9.63 17.44 -5.74
CA PHE A 82 -10.03 16.05 -5.96
C PHE A 82 -10.16 15.31 -4.63
N VAL A 83 -11.38 14.89 -4.32
CA VAL A 83 -11.73 14.17 -3.08
C VAL A 83 -12.42 12.86 -3.41
N ALA A 84 -12.28 11.86 -2.55
CA ALA A 84 -12.99 10.59 -2.68
C ALA A 84 -14.51 10.85 -2.75
N SER A 85 -15.13 10.33 -3.81
CA SER A 85 -16.57 10.47 -4.02
C SER A 85 -17.40 9.58 -3.10
N THR A 86 -16.80 8.48 -2.65
CA THR A 86 -17.40 7.47 -1.78
C THR A 86 -16.35 6.89 -0.86
N THR A 87 -16.80 6.34 0.27
CA THR A 87 -15.97 5.53 1.16
C THR A 87 -16.00 4.04 0.79
N VAL A 88 -16.90 3.63 -0.09
CA VAL A 88 -17.08 2.25 -0.54
C VAL A 88 -16.34 2.06 -1.87
N GLY A 89 -15.30 1.23 -1.86
CA GLY A 89 -14.54 0.90 -3.05
C GLY A 89 -15.24 -0.11 -3.95
N ILE A 90 -14.94 -0.05 -5.24
CA ILE A 90 -15.39 -1.02 -6.24
C ILE A 90 -14.23 -1.99 -6.50
N PRO A 91 -14.38 -3.30 -6.24
CA PRO A 91 -13.33 -4.28 -6.50
C PRO A 91 -12.87 -4.24 -7.97
N LEU A 92 -11.57 -4.12 -8.22
CA LEU A 92 -11.02 -4.02 -9.58
C LEU A 92 -11.22 -5.29 -10.42
N GLU A 93 -11.49 -6.41 -9.76
CA GLU A 93 -11.90 -7.68 -10.37
C GLU A 93 -13.30 -7.61 -11.01
N ASN A 94 -14.18 -6.74 -10.51
CA ASN A 94 -15.52 -6.58 -11.05
C ASN A 94 -15.52 -5.96 -12.45
N ASN A 95 -16.61 -6.17 -13.17
CA ASN A 95 -16.84 -5.63 -14.49
C ASN A 95 -17.65 -4.31 -14.39
N PRO A 96 -17.13 -3.16 -14.87
CA PRO A 96 -17.76 -1.85 -14.71
C PRO A 96 -18.87 -1.59 -15.74
N GLY A 97 -19.25 -2.60 -16.54
CA GLY A 97 -20.16 -2.46 -17.67
C GLY A 97 -19.47 -2.00 -18.96
N LYS A 98 -20.19 -2.05 -20.09
CA LYS A 98 -19.62 -1.79 -21.44
C LYS A 98 -19.08 -0.37 -21.62
N LEU A 99 -19.72 0.63 -21.02
CA LEU A 99 -19.38 2.05 -21.20
C LEU A 99 -18.01 2.41 -20.57
N ASN A 100 -17.69 1.81 -19.43
CA ASN A 100 -16.47 2.13 -18.66
C ASN A 100 -15.36 1.09 -18.85
N ALA A 101 -15.54 0.12 -19.75
CA ALA A 101 -14.62 -1.01 -19.91
C ALA A 101 -13.19 -0.57 -20.30
N GLY A 102 -13.06 0.50 -21.11
CA GLY A 102 -11.77 1.04 -21.53
C GLY A 102 -10.99 1.62 -20.34
N GLU A 103 -11.61 2.53 -19.58
CA GLU A 103 -10.98 3.15 -18.42
C GLU A 103 -10.60 2.12 -17.36
N TRP A 104 -11.48 1.14 -17.13
CA TRP A 104 -11.23 0.11 -16.14
C TRP A 104 -10.08 -0.82 -16.50
N LYS A 105 -9.89 -1.08 -17.81
CA LYS A 105 -8.71 -1.80 -18.30
C LYS A 105 -7.42 -1.03 -17.99
N GLU A 106 -7.44 0.29 -18.16
CA GLU A 106 -6.31 1.16 -17.80
C GLU A 106 -6.06 1.17 -16.29
N TYR A 107 -7.12 1.22 -15.47
CA TYR A 107 -6.99 1.20 -14.01
C TYR A 107 -6.34 -0.10 -13.54
N LYS A 108 -6.76 -1.24 -14.10
CA LYS A 108 -6.12 -2.54 -13.84
C LYS A 108 -4.67 -2.56 -14.29
N ALA A 109 -4.35 -2.01 -15.46
CA ALA A 109 -2.98 -1.96 -15.97
C ALA A 109 -2.06 -1.10 -15.08
N GLN A 110 -2.52 0.09 -14.68
CA GLN A 110 -1.78 0.96 -13.76
C GLN A 110 -1.58 0.30 -12.39
N THR A 111 -2.63 -0.33 -11.85
CA THR A 111 -2.57 -1.06 -10.57
C THR A 111 -1.60 -2.23 -10.65
N ALA A 112 -1.64 -3.02 -11.72
CA ALA A 112 -0.72 -4.15 -11.92
C ALA A 112 0.74 -3.68 -12.04
N LYS A 113 0.98 -2.58 -12.77
CA LYS A 113 2.31 -1.97 -12.87
C LYS A 113 2.81 -1.53 -11.50
N TYR A 114 1.99 -0.80 -10.74
CA TYR A 114 2.33 -0.36 -9.39
C TYR A 114 2.62 -1.54 -8.46
N ALA A 115 1.77 -2.58 -8.47
CA ALA A 115 1.96 -3.78 -7.67
C ALA A 115 3.28 -4.50 -7.99
N LYS A 116 3.64 -4.59 -9.28
CA LYS A 116 4.92 -5.14 -9.74
C LYS A 116 6.11 -4.31 -9.25
N ASP A 117 6.02 -2.98 -9.36
CA ASP A 117 7.08 -2.06 -8.92
C ASP A 117 7.26 -2.09 -7.40
N LEU A 118 6.16 -2.12 -6.64
CA LEU A 118 6.19 -2.28 -5.19
C LEU A 118 6.83 -3.62 -4.80
N GLY A 119 6.41 -4.72 -5.42
CA GLY A 119 6.99 -6.04 -5.18
C GLY A 119 8.48 -6.09 -5.49
N THR A 120 8.92 -5.41 -6.56
CA THR A 120 10.35 -5.31 -6.92
C THR A 120 11.13 -4.50 -5.87
N LYS A 121 10.61 -3.33 -5.48
CA LYS A 121 11.22 -2.49 -4.42
C LYS A 121 11.32 -3.25 -3.09
N PHE A 122 10.28 -3.97 -2.72
CA PHE A 122 10.27 -4.79 -1.51
C PHE A 122 11.33 -5.90 -1.58
N LYS A 123 11.39 -6.66 -2.68
CA LYS A 123 12.41 -7.70 -2.90
C LYS A 123 13.83 -7.12 -2.81
N LEU A 124 14.09 -6.01 -3.49
CA LEU A 124 15.39 -5.32 -3.45
C LEU A 124 15.76 -4.91 -2.02
N TYR A 125 14.81 -4.34 -1.28
CA TYR A 125 15.04 -3.95 0.11
C TYR A 125 15.36 -5.17 1.00
N MET A 126 14.65 -6.28 0.81
CA MET A 126 14.90 -7.51 1.57
C MET A 126 16.27 -8.14 1.28
N SER A 127 16.74 -8.02 0.04
CA SER A 127 18.06 -8.49 -0.43
C SER A 127 19.22 -7.58 -0.03
N SER A 128 18.96 -6.37 0.45
CA SER A 128 20.01 -5.43 0.84
C SER A 128 20.86 -5.98 1.99
N LYS A 129 22.19 -5.86 1.87
CA LYS A 129 23.17 -6.25 2.89
C LYS A 129 23.38 -5.17 3.96
N THR A 130 22.78 -3.98 3.80
CA THR A 130 22.94 -2.90 4.78
C THR A 130 22.43 -3.35 6.16
N PRO A 131 23.22 -3.16 7.23
CA PRO A 131 22.77 -3.46 8.58
C PRO A 131 21.60 -2.56 8.95
N ILE A 132 20.55 -3.15 9.52
CA ILE A 132 19.38 -2.43 9.99
C ILE A 132 19.59 -2.11 11.46
N VAL A 133 19.77 -0.85 11.77
CA VAL A 133 19.71 -0.37 13.15
C VAL A 133 18.24 -0.38 13.55
N LEU A 134 17.82 -1.40 14.28
CA LEU A 134 16.52 -1.38 14.94
C LEU A 134 16.64 -0.43 16.14
N PRO A 135 15.71 0.52 16.33
CA PRO A 135 15.72 1.34 17.54
C PRO A 135 15.53 0.39 18.74
N THR A 136 16.55 0.35 19.59
CA THR A 136 16.52 -0.39 20.85
C THR A 136 15.33 0.13 21.66
N PRO A 137 14.46 -0.73 22.21
CA PRO A 137 13.37 -0.24 23.06
C PRO A 137 14.00 0.48 24.25
N GLU A 138 13.79 1.80 24.34
CA GLU A 138 14.17 2.59 25.50
C GLU A 138 13.46 1.98 26.71
N LYS A 139 14.25 1.47 27.66
CA LYS A 139 13.72 1.01 28.94
C LYS A 139 13.08 2.22 29.61
N LYS A 140 11.74 2.28 29.64
CA LYS A 140 11.03 3.27 30.45
C LYS A 140 11.41 3.02 31.91
N VAL A 141 12.31 3.84 32.44
CA VAL A 141 12.58 3.90 33.88
C VAL A 141 11.32 4.48 34.51
N VAL A 142 10.50 3.62 35.09
CA VAL A 142 9.38 4.04 35.93
C VAL A 142 10.00 4.71 37.16
N LYS A 143 9.97 6.04 37.21
CA LYS A 143 10.26 6.76 38.45
C LYS A 143 9.13 6.42 39.42
N LYS A 144 9.44 5.65 40.46
CA LYS A 144 8.58 5.56 41.64
C LYS A 144 8.69 6.90 42.36
N GLU A 145 7.63 7.70 42.31
CA GLU A 145 7.45 8.79 43.28
C GLU A 145 7.16 8.14 44.64
N TRP A 146 7.93 8.53 45.64
CA TRP A 146 7.76 8.20 47.05
C TRP A 146 7.19 9.41 47.76
#